data_AF-A0A538BB79-F1
#
_entry.id   AF-A0A538BB79-F1
#
_cell.length_a   1.000
_cell.length_b   1.000
_cell.length_c   1.000
_cell.angle_alpha   90.00
_cell.angle_beta   90.00
_cell.angle_gamma   90.00
#
_symmetry.space_group_name_H-M   'P 1'
#
loop_
_entity.id
_entity.type
_entity.pdbx_description
1 polymer ?
#
loop_
_entity_poly.entity_id
_entity_poly.type
_entity_poly.pdbx_seq_one_letter_code
_entity_poly.pdbx_strand_id
1 'polypeptide(L)'
;MPASSCGSWLSISAVEMSLPLSWGHRYLMCPPEHFGVLYEINPWMHREVNVDADRARQQWENLKGTLEQAGATIEVLEPATDLPDIVFTANAGVVSGTQFVPSRFRHPERQGEVRYDVAWFEARGFTVDQLPEHVHHEGAGDALPFGSVLLSGYRFRSDAASHAYLSRLTGAAVR
;
A
#
# COMPACT_ATOMS: atom_id res chain seq x y z
N MET A 1 -34.00 50.06 -18.43
CA MET A 1 -34.61 48.77 -18.04
C MET A 1 -35.10 48.06 -19.30
N PRO A 2 -35.00 46.73 -19.45
CA PRO A 2 -33.94 45.76 -19.10
C PRO A 2 -33.20 45.26 -20.38
N ALA A 3 -31.89 45.01 -20.37
CA ALA A 3 -31.21 43.74 -20.09
C ALA A 3 -31.62 42.56 -21.00
N SER A 4 -30.70 42.12 -21.87
CA SER A 4 -30.67 40.76 -22.41
C SER A 4 -29.26 40.22 -22.27
N SER A 5 -29.12 39.26 -21.36
CA SER A 5 -27.91 38.64 -20.85
C SER A 5 -27.14 37.89 -21.92
N CYS A 6 -25.87 38.24 -22.10
CA CYS A 6 -24.89 37.37 -22.74
C CYS A 6 -24.59 36.23 -21.76
N GLY A 7 -24.99 35.00 -22.11
CA GLY A 7 -24.78 33.83 -21.27
C GLY A 7 -23.29 33.53 -21.11
N SER A 8 -22.77 33.69 -19.90
CA SER A 8 -21.48 33.14 -19.52
C SER A 8 -21.63 31.62 -19.41
N TRP A 9 -21.19 30.91 -20.44
CA TRP A 9 -20.95 29.47 -20.30
C TRP A 9 -19.82 29.27 -19.29
N LEU A 10 -20.06 28.42 -18.28
CA LEU A 10 -19.00 27.91 -17.42
C LEU A 10 -17.99 27.19 -18.31
N SER A 11 -16.87 27.86 -18.60
CA SER A 11 -15.70 27.21 -19.13
C SER A 11 -15.22 26.24 -18.06
N ILE A 12 -15.39 24.94 -18.30
CA ILE A 12 -14.58 23.93 -17.62
C ILE A 12 -13.18 24.14 -18.19
N SER A 13 -12.46 25.10 -17.63
CA SER A 13 -11.04 25.25 -17.88
C SER A 13 -10.43 23.89 -17.64
N ALA A 14 -9.74 23.39 -18.66
CA ALA A 14 -9.05 22.11 -18.63
C ALA A 14 -8.36 21.96 -17.27
N VAL A 15 -8.58 20.83 -16.62
CA VAL A 15 -7.78 20.40 -15.48
C VAL A 15 -6.33 20.59 -15.91
N GLU A 16 -5.67 21.60 -15.35
CA GLU A 16 -4.25 21.82 -15.57
C GLU A 16 -3.58 20.48 -15.32
N MET A 17 -2.86 19.97 -16.33
CA MET A 17 -2.05 18.77 -16.16
C MET A 17 -1.23 18.97 -14.91
N SER A 18 -1.60 18.24 -13.86
CA SER A 18 -0.94 18.29 -12.57
C SER A 18 0.54 18.06 -12.81
N LEU A 19 1.38 18.88 -12.17
CA LEU A 19 2.83 18.69 -12.16
C LEU A 19 3.15 17.19 -12.00
N PRO A 20 4.14 16.66 -12.75
CA PRO A 20 4.51 15.25 -12.62
C PRO A 20 4.75 14.92 -11.15
N LEU A 21 4.14 13.83 -10.67
CA LEU A 21 4.28 13.43 -9.29
C LEU A 21 5.76 13.17 -9.01
N SER A 22 6.31 13.84 -7.99
CA SER A 22 7.68 13.61 -7.53
C SER A 22 7.85 12.31 -6.74
N TRP A 23 6.79 11.51 -6.63
CA TRP A 23 6.72 10.25 -5.91
C TRP A 23 6.14 9.15 -6.82
N GLY A 24 5.99 7.93 -6.31
CA GLY A 24 5.34 6.84 -7.07
C GLY A 24 6.24 6.17 -8.11
N HIS A 25 7.55 6.30 -7.97
CA HIS A 25 8.53 5.66 -8.84
C HIS A 25 9.51 4.77 -8.06
N ARG A 26 9.33 4.58 -6.75
CA ARG A 26 10.12 3.66 -5.93
C ARG A 26 9.17 2.72 -5.19
N TYR A 27 9.36 1.41 -5.37
CA TYR A 27 8.46 0.37 -4.86
C TYR A 27 9.24 -0.64 -4.04
N LEU A 28 8.63 -1.13 -2.98
CA LEU A 28 9.11 -2.29 -2.24
C LEU A 28 8.43 -3.55 -2.80
N MET A 29 9.21 -4.58 -3.12
CA MET A 29 8.69 -5.90 -3.50
C MET A 29 9.41 -6.98 -2.69
N CYS A 30 8.78 -8.14 -2.51
CA CYS A 30 9.40 -9.32 -1.89
C CYS A 30 9.25 -10.50 -2.86
N PRO A 31 10.34 -11.25 -3.15
CA PRO A 31 10.31 -12.38 -4.07
C PRO A 31 9.50 -13.55 -3.49
N PRO A 32 8.85 -14.38 -4.34
CA PRO A 32 7.92 -15.42 -3.89
C PRO A 32 8.61 -16.74 -3.54
N GLU A 33 9.80 -16.70 -2.93
CA GLU A 33 10.58 -17.92 -2.63
C GLU A 33 9.86 -18.90 -1.70
N HIS A 34 9.05 -18.35 -0.79
CA HIS A 34 8.27 -19.10 0.19
C HIS A 34 6.76 -18.87 0.04
N PHE A 35 6.32 -18.34 -1.11
CA PHE A 35 4.92 -18.05 -1.36
C PHE A 35 4.10 -19.33 -1.50
N GLY A 36 2.94 -19.36 -0.84
CA GLY A 36 2.00 -20.46 -0.86
C GLY A 36 0.67 -20.08 -0.22
N VAL A 37 -0.39 -20.83 -0.50
CA VAL A 37 -1.70 -20.65 0.16
C VAL A 37 -1.80 -21.61 1.33
N LEU A 38 -1.29 -21.19 2.50
CA LEU A 38 -1.18 -22.05 3.70
C LEU A 38 -2.39 -21.93 4.64
N TYR A 39 -3.23 -20.92 4.44
CA TYR A 39 -4.40 -20.56 5.23
C TYR A 39 -5.41 -19.77 4.38
N GLU A 40 -6.60 -19.50 4.92
CA GLU A 40 -7.72 -18.88 4.18
C GLU A 40 -8.27 -17.67 4.95
N ILE A 41 -7.70 -16.49 4.68
CA ILE A 41 -8.08 -15.23 5.35
C ILE A 41 -8.79 -14.24 4.40
N ASN A 42 -9.14 -14.71 3.20
CA ASN A 42 -9.98 -14.00 2.25
C ASN A 42 -10.66 -14.99 1.27
N PRO A 43 -11.71 -14.58 0.55
CA PRO A 43 -12.49 -15.48 -0.31
C PRO A 43 -11.76 -16.07 -1.52
N TRP A 44 -10.56 -15.59 -1.85
CA TRP A 44 -9.76 -16.06 -2.99
C TRP A 44 -8.77 -17.16 -2.61
N MET A 45 -8.55 -17.36 -1.31
CA MET A 45 -7.65 -18.37 -0.79
C MET A 45 -8.39 -19.70 -0.61
N HIS A 46 -7.80 -20.75 -1.17
CA HIS A 46 -8.25 -22.14 -1.07
C HIS A 46 -7.01 -23.00 -0.82
N ARG A 47 -6.88 -23.61 0.37
CA ARG A 47 -5.66 -24.37 0.73
C ARG A 47 -5.40 -25.58 -0.15
N GLU A 48 -6.42 -26.09 -0.82
CA GLU A 48 -6.30 -27.17 -1.81
C GLU A 48 -5.61 -26.72 -3.12
N VAL A 49 -5.52 -25.40 -3.35
CA VAL A 49 -4.86 -24.83 -4.53
C VAL A 49 -3.36 -24.71 -4.27
N ASN A 50 -2.60 -25.61 -4.87
CA ASN A 50 -1.15 -25.55 -4.82
C ASN A 50 -0.60 -24.44 -5.72
N VAL A 51 0.35 -23.68 -5.18
CA VAL A 51 1.10 -22.67 -5.95
C VAL A 51 2.18 -23.38 -6.78
N ASP A 52 2.21 -23.09 -8.08
CA ASP A 52 3.35 -23.41 -8.94
C ASP A 52 4.46 -22.38 -8.69
N ALA A 53 5.49 -22.80 -7.96
CA ALA A 53 6.58 -21.92 -7.51
C ALA A 53 7.38 -21.32 -8.67
N ASP A 54 7.61 -22.08 -9.74
CA ASP A 54 8.35 -21.59 -10.90
C ASP A 54 7.53 -20.58 -11.69
N ARG A 55 6.22 -20.84 -11.83
CA ARG A 55 5.30 -19.88 -12.42
C ARG A 55 5.16 -18.61 -11.58
N ALA A 56 5.06 -18.73 -10.26
CA ALA A 56 4.98 -17.57 -9.36
C ALA A 56 6.25 -16.71 -9.46
N ARG A 57 7.43 -17.33 -9.46
CA ARG A 57 8.71 -16.65 -9.67
C ARG A 57 8.75 -15.94 -11.02
N GLN A 58 8.38 -16.63 -12.11
CA GLN A 58 8.37 -16.04 -13.45
C GLN A 58 7.41 -14.85 -13.55
N GLN A 59 6.22 -14.93 -12.94
CA GLN A 59 5.25 -13.83 -12.93
C GLN A 59 5.76 -12.64 -12.12
N TRP A 60 6.41 -12.89 -10.99
CA TRP A 60 7.02 -11.84 -10.16
C TRP A 60 8.17 -11.13 -10.87
N GLU A 61 9.09 -11.87 -11.49
CA GLU A 61 10.19 -11.30 -12.27
C GLU A 61 9.68 -10.47 -13.45
N ASN A 62 8.62 -10.95 -14.11
CA ASN A 62 7.98 -10.19 -15.19
C ASN A 62 7.37 -8.88 -14.68
N LEU A 63 6.71 -8.89 -13.51
CA LEU A 63 6.16 -7.67 -12.90
C LEU A 63 7.28 -6.69 -12.53
N LYS A 64 8.31 -7.17 -11.82
CA LYS A 64 9.47 -6.37 -11.43
C LYS A 64 10.15 -5.74 -12.65
N GLY A 65 10.48 -6.55 -13.65
CA GLY A 65 11.12 -6.07 -14.88
C GLY A 65 10.25 -5.08 -15.66
N THR A 66 8.93 -5.28 -15.69
CA THR A 66 7.99 -4.34 -16.32
C THR A 66 7.97 -2.98 -15.62
N LEU A 67 7.95 -2.98 -14.28
CA LEU A 67 8.01 -1.75 -13.49
C LEU A 67 9.34 -1.01 -13.70
N GLU A 68 10.46 -1.73 -13.70
CA GLU A 68 11.79 -1.16 -13.95
C GLU A 68 11.90 -0.56 -15.36
N GLN A 69 11.38 -1.24 -16.38
CA GLN A 69 11.30 -0.72 -17.76
C GLN A 69 10.42 0.52 -17.87
N ALA A 70 9.38 0.64 -17.04
CA ALA A 70 8.55 1.84 -16.93
C ALA A 70 9.23 2.99 -16.15
N GLY A 71 10.46 2.79 -15.66
CA GLY A 71 11.26 3.79 -14.96
C GLY A 71 11.16 3.73 -13.44
N ALA A 72 10.55 2.68 -12.87
CA ALA A 72 10.51 2.49 -11.43
C ALA A 72 11.85 1.98 -10.88
N THR A 73 12.18 2.39 -9.66
CA THR A 73 13.21 1.79 -8.81
C THR A 73 12.56 0.73 -7.93
N ILE A 74 13.03 -0.51 -8.02
CA ILE A 74 12.54 -1.60 -7.17
C ILE A 74 13.53 -1.86 -6.06
N GLU A 75 13.02 -1.77 -4.84
CA GLU A 75 13.68 -2.18 -3.62
C GLU A 75 13.17 -3.57 -3.22
N VAL A 76 14.05 -4.41 -2.69
CA VAL A 76 13.71 -5.79 -2.35
C VAL A 76 13.74 -6.00 -0.84
N LEU A 77 12.67 -6.59 -0.33
CA LEU A 77 12.56 -7.17 1.00
C LEU A 77 12.91 -8.66 0.91
N GLU A 78 13.72 -9.15 1.85
CA GLU A 78 14.07 -10.57 1.93
C GLU A 78 12.83 -11.40 2.30
N PRO A 79 12.61 -12.56 1.65
CA PRO A 79 11.47 -13.42 1.95
C PRO A 79 11.62 -14.07 3.33
N ALA A 80 10.49 -14.41 3.95
CA ALA A 80 10.44 -15.09 5.23
C ALA A 80 9.77 -16.46 5.06
N THR A 81 10.43 -17.52 5.54
CA THR A 81 10.03 -18.92 5.30
C THR A 81 8.63 -19.27 5.80
N ASP A 82 8.22 -18.70 6.93
CA ASP A 82 6.93 -19.03 7.57
C ASP A 82 5.83 -18.00 7.28
N LEU A 83 6.07 -17.02 6.39
CA LEU A 83 5.16 -15.90 6.11
C LEU A 83 4.93 -15.78 4.60
N PRO A 84 4.09 -16.63 4.00
CA PRO A 84 3.94 -16.68 2.55
C PRO A 84 3.40 -15.37 1.96
N ASP A 85 2.57 -14.64 2.71
CA ASP A 85 1.94 -13.40 2.25
C ASP A 85 2.85 -12.17 2.33
N ILE A 86 4.10 -12.30 2.82
CA ILE A 86 5.07 -11.18 2.87
C ILE A 86 5.42 -10.65 1.47
N VAL A 87 5.11 -11.41 0.41
CA VAL A 87 5.16 -10.96 -0.99
C VAL A 87 4.24 -9.77 -1.28
N PHE A 88 3.16 -9.59 -0.51
CA PHE A 88 2.17 -8.53 -0.68
C PHE A 88 2.57 -7.28 0.11
N THR A 89 3.69 -6.69 -0.30
CA THR A 89 4.34 -5.51 0.34
C THR A 89 3.48 -4.24 0.34
N ALA A 90 2.43 -4.17 -0.48
CA ALA A 90 1.42 -3.12 -0.38
C ALA A 90 0.80 -3.04 1.02
N ASN A 91 0.73 -4.17 1.74
CA ASN A 91 0.23 -4.22 3.10
C ASN A 91 1.31 -4.08 4.17
N ALA A 92 2.58 -3.79 3.84
CA ALA A 92 3.61 -3.57 4.86
C ALA A 92 3.27 -2.37 5.76
N GLY A 93 2.71 -1.31 5.17
CA GLY A 93 2.30 -0.11 5.89
C GLY A 93 2.04 1.08 4.96
N VAL A 94 2.02 2.27 5.52
CA VAL A 94 1.90 3.55 4.79
C VAL A 94 3.18 4.35 4.96
N VAL A 95 3.68 4.94 3.87
CA VAL A 95 4.86 5.81 3.88
C VAL A 95 4.43 7.25 3.61
N SER A 96 4.91 8.19 4.44
CA SER A 96 4.75 9.64 4.24
C SER A 96 6.10 10.32 4.43
N GLY A 97 6.75 10.73 3.34
CA GLY A 97 8.12 11.27 3.39
C GLY A 97 9.11 10.24 3.96
N THR A 98 9.74 10.56 5.09
CA THR A 98 10.67 9.66 5.82
C THR A 98 10.01 8.91 6.98
N GLN A 99 8.69 9.00 7.10
CA GLN A 99 7.92 8.30 8.12
C GLN A 99 7.29 7.03 7.53
N PHE A 100 7.34 5.96 8.30
CA PHE A 100 6.68 4.70 8.02
C PHE A 100 5.70 4.36 9.14
N VAL A 101 4.43 4.17 8.79
CA VAL A 101 3.39 3.67 9.68
C VAL A 101 3.15 2.21 9.33
N PRO A 102 3.73 1.25 10.07
CA PRO A 102 3.58 -0.16 9.78
C PRO A 102 2.12 -0.60 9.93
N SER A 103 1.75 -1.61 9.16
CA SER A 103 0.45 -2.23 9.29
C SER A 103 0.27 -2.92 10.63
N ARG A 104 -1.00 -2.97 11.06
CA ARG A 104 -1.45 -3.79 12.16
C ARG A 104 -2.50 -4.75 11.63
N PHE A 105 -2.04 -5.92 11.21
CA PHE A 105 -2.87 -6.94 10.57
C PHE A 105 -3.96 -7.46 11.50
N ARG A 106 -5.18 -7.61 10.94
CA ARG A 106 -6.31 -8.21 11.67
C ARG A 106 -6.10 -9.70 11.90
N HIS A 107 -5.50 -10.36 10.91
CA HIS A 107 -5.34 -11.81 10.89
C HIS A 107 -3.98 -12.20 11.50
N PRO A 108 -3.95 -13.11 12.50
CA PRO A 108 -2.71 -13.53 13.16
C PRO A 108 -1.68 -14.12 12.20
N GLU A 109 -2.14 -14.73 11.10
CA GLU A 109 -1.31 -15.34 10.07
C GLU A 109 -0.32 -14.35 9.45
N ARG A 110 -0.68 -13.06 9.35
CA ARG A 110 0.16 -12.00 8.77
C ARG A 110 0.86 -11.12 9.81
N GLN A 111 0.52 -11.22 11.10
CA GLN A 111 1.11 -10.36 12.15
C GLN A 111 2.63 -10.53 12.28
N GLY A 112 3.15 -11.71 11.93
CA GLY A 112 4.60 -11.97 11.92
C GLY A 112 5.39 -11.15 10.90
N GLU A 113 4.74 -10.62 9.85
CA GLU A 113 5.37 -9.85 8.76
C GLU A 113 5.91 -8.50 9.26
N VAL A 114 5.19 -7.87 10.19
CA VAL A 114 5.47 -6.51 10.67
C VAL A 114 6.92 -6.34 11.14
N ARG A 115 7.53 -7.36 11.76
CA ARG A 115 8.92 -7.29 12.22
C ARG A 115 9.93 -7.14 11.07
N TYR A 116 9.65 -7.77 9.93
CA TYR A 116 10.51 -7.69 8.74
C TYR A 116 10.35 -6.34 8.06
N ASP A 117 9.11 -5.87 7.92
CA ASP A 117 8.81 -4.56 7.35
C ASP A 117 9.46 -3.44 8.17
N VAL A 118 9.25 -3.44 9.50
CA VAL A 118 9.84 -2.45 10.41
C VAL A 118 11.36 -2.47 10.32
N ALA A 119 12.00 -3.63 10.44
CA ALA A 119 13.45 -3.73 10.36
C ALA A 119 13.99 -3.22 9.02
N TRP A 120 13.28 -3.50 7.92
CA TRP A 120 13.68 -3.06 6.58
C TRP A 120 13.65 -1.54 6.42
N PHE A 121 12.60 -0.89 6.94
CA PHE A 121 12.43 0.56 6.89
C PHE A 121 13.38 1.28 7.87
N GLU A 122 13.57 0.77 9.09
CA GLU A 122 14.52 1.32 10.07
C GLU A 122 15.95 1.29 9.52
N ALA A 123 16.37 0.19 8.90
CA ALA A 123 17.69 0.07 8.28
C ALA A 123 17.94 1.09 7.15
N ARG A 124 16.87 1.71 6.62
CA ARG A 124 16.91 2.74 5.58
C ARG A 124 16.64 4.15 6.10
N GLY A 125 16.67 4.33 7.42
CA GLY A 125 16.57 5.63 8.09
C GLY A 125 15.16 6.18 8.19
N PHE A 126 14.13 5.35 8.00
CA PHE A 126 12.75 5.78 8.23
C PHE A 126 12.46 5.86 9.72
N THR A 127 11.65 6.85 10.11
CA THR A 127 11.05 6.91 11.45
C THR A 127 9.81 6.03 11.46
N VAL A 128 9.75 5.09 12.39
CA VAL A 128 8.63 4.13 12.50
C VAL A 128 7.65 4.58 13.58
N ASP A 129 6.41 4.86 13.18
CA ASP A 129 5.33 5.28 14.09
C ASP A 129 4.20 4.25 14.12
N GLN A 130 4.08 3.54 15.24
CA GLN A 130 3.14 2.44 15.40
C GLN A 130 1.70 2.92 15.63
N LEU A 131 0.74 2.18 15.08
CA LEU A 131 -0.67 2.31 15.46
C LEU A 131 -0.92 1.73 16.88
N PRO A 132 -1.93 2.22 17.61
CA PRO A 132 -2.31 1.64 18.90
C PRO A 132 -2.67 0.17 18.81
N GLU A 133 -2.50 -0.56 19.91
CA GLU A 133 -2.59 -2.02 19.87
C GLU A 133 -3.94 -2.61 19.45
N HIS A 134 -5.00 -1.84 19.64
CA HIS A 134 -6.38 -2.23 19.40
C HIS A 134 -6.93 -1.72 18.06
N VAL A 135 -6.08 -1.15 17.20
CA VAL A 135 -6.51 -0.53 15.93
C VAL A 135 -5.84 -1.24 14.76
N HIS A 136 -6.64 -1.90 13.92
CA HIS A 136 -6.15 -2.58 12.73
C HIS A 136 -6.12 -1.64 11.52
N HIS A 137 -5.06 -1.75 10.74
CA HIS A 137 -4.95 -1.12 9.42
C HIS A 137 -3.93 -1.88 8.58
N GLU A 138 -4.22 -2.12 7.30
CA GLU A 138 -3.40 -2.97 6.43
C GLU A 138 -2.70 -2.19 5.30
N GLY A 139 -2.21 -1.01 5.65
CA GLY A 139 -1.20 -0.27 4.89
C GLY A 139 -1.73 0.33 3.59
N ALA A 140 -0.84 0.50 2.62
CA ALA A 140 -1.16 1.06 1.32
C ALA A 140 -2.12 0.20 0.48
N GLY A 141 -2.35 -1.06 0.87
CA GLY A 141 -3.41 -1.90 0.31
C GLY A 141 -4.82 -1.41 0.65
N ASP A 142 -5.00 -0.72 1.78
CA ASP A 142 -6.28 -0.16 2.23
C ASP A 142 -6.29 1.39 2.27
N ALA A 143 -5.14 2.07 2.19
CA ALA A 143 -5.05 3.53 2.17
C ALA A 143 -4.18 4.04 1.01
N LEU A 144 -4.79 4.71 0.04
CA LEU A 144 -4.12 5.17 -1.19
C LEU A 144 -4.04 6.70 -1.26
N PRO A 145 -2.89 7.28 -1.67
CA PRO A 145 -2.78 8.71 -1.92
C PRO A 145 -3.64 9.15 -3.11
N PHE A 146 -4.40 10.24 -2.93
CA PHE A 146 -5.18 10.88 -3.98
C PHE A 146 -5.13 12.41 -3.81
N GLY A 147 -4.36 13.08 -4.68
CA GLY A 147 -4.10 14.51 -4.52
C GLY A 147 -3.41 14.79 -3.19
N SER A 148 -4.04 15.57 -2.32
CA SER A 148 -3.53 15.91 -0.98
C SER A 148 -4.15 15.10 0.16
N VAL A 149 -4.94 14.07 -0.16
CA VAL A 149 -5.63 13.22 0.83
C VAL A 149 -5.20 11.77 0.72
N LEU A 150 -5.47 11.00 1.77
CA LEU A 150 -5.47 9.53 1.72
C LEU A 150 -6.91 9.05 1.62
N LEU A 151 -7.23 8.29 0.58
CA LEU A 151 -8.48 7.53 0.50
C LEU A 151 -8.28 6.23 1.26
N SER A 152 -9.01 6.03 2.37
CA SER A 152 -8.84 4.87 3.23
C SER A 152 -10.11 4.04 3.32
N GLY A 153 -10.00 2.80 2.85
CA GLY A 153 -11.02 1.78 3.01
C GLY A 153 -11.05 1.24 4.44
N TYR A 154 -12.23 0.78 4.86
CA TYR A 154 -12.42 0.12 6.15
C TYR A 154 -13.43 -1.03 6.01
N ARG A 155 -13.57 -1.83 7.08
CA ARG A 155 -14.60 -2.87 7.36
C ARG A 155 -14.06 -4.28 7.43
N PHE A 156 -13.38 -4.77 6.41
CA PHE A 156 -12.93 -6.16 6.37
C PHE A 156 -11.59 -6.35 7.09
N ARG A 157 -10.64 -5.46 6.81
CA ARG A 157 -9.27 -5.51 7.32
C ARG A 157 -9.03 -4.34 8.26
N SER A 158 -9.01 -3.13 7.71
CA SER A 158 -8.82 -1.90 8.47
C SER A 158 -10.05 -1.44 9.28
N ASP A 159 -9.80 -0.91 10.48
CA ASP A 159 -10.83 -0.29 11.33
C ASP A 159 -11.05 1.17 10.91
N ALA A 160 -12.30 1.65 10.91
CA ALA A 160 -12.61 3.06 10.63
C ALA A 160 -11.90 4.02 11.62
N ALA A 161 -11.67 3.56 12.86
CA ALA A 161 -10.92 4.32 13.86
C ALA A 161 -9.46 4.60 13.46
N SER A 162 -8.87 3.77 12.58
CA SER A 162 -7.49 3.97 12.10
C SER A 162 -7.31 5.27 11.32
N HIS A 163 -8.37 5.79 10.68
CA HIS A 163 -8.30 6.98 9.84
C HIS A 163 -7.82 8.22 10.61
N ALA A 164 -8.28 8.39 11.86
CA ALA A 164 -7.85 9.52 12.70
C ALA A 164 -6.36 9.40 13.07
N TYR A 165 -5.88 8.19 13.33
CA TYR A 165 -4.47 7.94 13.64
C TYR A 165 -3.59 8.14 12.41
N LEU A 166 -3.99 7.60 11.25
CA LEU A 166 -3.28 7.81 9.99
C LEU A 166 -3.19 9.29 9.62
N SER A 167 -4.28 10.04 9.83
CA SER A 167 -4.28 11.47 9.55
C SER A 167 -3.28 12.21 10.45
N ARG A 168 -3.26 11.89 11.74
CA ARG A 168 -2.32 12.48 12.70
C ARG A 168 -0.86 12.09 12.40
N LEU A 169 -0.62 10.83 12.09
CA LEU A 169 0.73 10.31 11.87
C LEU A 169 1.29 10.86 10.56
N THR A 170 0.57 10.68 9.45
CA THR A 170 1.06 11.04 8.11
C THR A 170 0.94 12.53 7.76
N GLY A 171 0.13 13.29 8.52
CA GLY A 171 -0.20 14.69 8.25
C GLY A 171 -1.21 14.90 7.10
N ALA A 172 -1.60 13.84 6.39
CA ALA A 172 -2.59 13.91 5.32
C ALA A 172 -4.01 13.83 5.87
N ALA A 173 -4.97 14.52 5.24
CA ALA A 173 -6.37 14.32 5.57
C ALA A 173 -6.82 12.95 5.05
N VAL A 174 -7.49 12.16 5.89
CA VAL A 174 -8.05 10.86 5.49
C VAL A 174 -9.51 11.02 5.07
N ARG A 175 -9.91 10.34 4.00
CA ARG A 175 -11.25 10.38 3.39
C ARG A 175 -11.77 8.97 3.15
#